data_AF-A0A3G2E623-F1
#
_entry.id   AF-A0A3G2E623-F1
#
_cell.length_a   1.000
_cell.length_b   1.000
_cell.length_c   1.000
_cell.angle_alpha   90.00
_cell.angle_beta   90.00
_cell.angle_gamma   90.00
#
_symmetry.space_group_name_H-M   'P 1'
#
loop_
_entity.id
_entity.type
_entity.pdbx_description
1 polymer ?
#
loop_
_entity_poly.entity_id
_entity_poly.type
_entity_poly.pdbx_seq_one_letter_code
_entity_poly.pdbx_strand_id
1 'polypeptide(L)'
;MHEDNSRQQRVRIQQVQTLSHDWYLLQKTTFDYLRHDGEWQTQTRETYDRGDGATILLYNKAKRTVILIRQFRFPTYREGHDGFLIESAAGLLEEASAEQRIRAEVEEETGYRVGQVHKVFEAFMSPGSVTERLHFFVAEYDPASRIGDGGGLAHEGEDIEVLELPLAQALQMVADGRICDGKTIMLLQHAQLHLMPGKRGQQILVAGPYRSGTGDDPALMAANVAAMEAVCLPLYAKGHMPVLGEWLALPMLALAGSTQVGDAVYEELFHAHATRLLSHCDAVLRIGGASGGADQMVAVAQDLGLSVYFSLDEITQA
;
A
#
# COMPACT_ATOMS: atom_id res chain seq x y z
N MET A 1 -1.63 18.82 40.56
CA MET A 1 -0.80 19.78 39.81
C MET A 1 -1.25 19.73 38.37
N HIS A 2 -2.14 20.65 38.00
CA HIS A 2 -2.56 20.88 36.63
C HIS A 2 -1.48 21.74 35.97
N GLU A 3 -0.66 21.15 35.09
CA GLU A 3 0.18 21.94 34.20
C GLU A 3 -0.65 22.34 32.98
N ASP A 4 -1.08 23.58 33.07
CA ASP A 4 -1.72 24.43 32.08
C ASP A 4 -0.87 24.49 30.80
N ASN A 5 -1.26 23.68 29.81
CA ASN A 5 -0.74 23.78 28.45
C ASN A 5 -1.55 24.81 27.67
N SER A 6 -1.69 26.02 28.23
CA SER A 6 -2.23 27.20 27.55
C SER A 6 -1.26 27.59 26.43
N ARG A 7 -1.35 26.86 25.31
CA ARG A 7 -0.81 27.26 24.01
C ARG A 7 -1.22 28.72 23.83
N GLN A 8 -0.26 29.64 23.91
CA GLN A 8 -0.49 31.02 23.52
C GLN A 8 -1.15 30.99 22.14
N GLN A 9 -2.38 31.47 22.08
CA GLN A 9 -3.19 31.42 20.87
C GLN A 9 -2.46 32.25 19.80
N ARG A 10 -1.70 31.59 18.92
CA ARG A 10 -0.87 32.23 17.88
C ARG A 10 -1.69 32.90 16.78
N VAL A 11 -3.02 32.87 16.91
CA VAL A 11 -4.00 33.42 15.98
C VAL A 11 -5.02 34.18 16.80
N ARG A 12 -5.31 35.42 16.41
CA ARG A 12 -6.39 36.24 16.99
C ARG A 12 -7.32 36.68 15.86
N ILE A 13 -8.55 36.20 15.87
CA ILE A 13 -9.54 36.59 14.86
C ILE A 13 -9.99 38.02 15.14
N GLN A 14 -9.85 38.90 14.16
CA GLN A 14 -10.32 40.28 14.23
C GLN A 14 -11.73 40.41 13.65
N GLN A 15 -11.94 39.82 12.47
CA GLN A 15 -13.19 39.96 11.73
C GLN A 15 -13.41 38.76 10.82
N VAL A 16 -14.67 38.33 10.71
CA VAL A 16 -15.15 37.38 9.70
C VAL A 16 -16.21 38.07 8.87
N GLN A 17 -16.06 38.04 7.55
CA GLN A 17 -16.99 38.62 6.58
C GLN A 17 -17.48 37.52 5.64
N THR A 18 -18.79 37.30 5.59
CA THR A 18 -19.40 36.47 4.53
C THR A 18 -19.31 37.20 3.19
N LEU A 19 -18.65 36.57 2.22
CA LEU A 19 -18.54 37.07 0.85
C LEU A 19 -19.62 36.45 -0.06
N SER A 20 -19.95 35.19 0.15
CA SER A 20 -21.05 34.49 -0.53
C SER A 20 -21.63 33.42 0.39
N HIS A 21 -22.93 33.16 0.23
CA HIS A 21 -23.66 32.10 0.93
C HIS A 21 -24.82 31.64 0.04
N ASP A 22 -24.46 31.25 -1.19
CA ASP A 22 -25.40 30.75 -2.19
C ASP A 22 -25.40 29.21 -2.11
N TRP A 23 -24.50 28.55 -2.86
CA TRP A 23 -24.35 27.09 -2.79
C TRP A 23 -23.64 26.63 -1.51
N TYR A 24 -22.52 27.28 -1.17
CA TYR A 24 -21.68 27.00 -0.01
C TYR A 24 -21.15 28.30 0.58
N LEU A 25 -20.61 28.24 1.80
CA LEU A 25 -20.17 29.42 2.53
C LEU A 25 -18.77 29.87 2.08
N LEU A 26 -18.66 31.09 1.55
CA LEU A 26 -17.39 31.75 1.27
C LEU A 26 -17.19 32.89 2.25
N GLN A 27 -16.10 32.86 3.01
CA GLN A 27 -15.79 33.88 4.01
C GLN A 27 -14.40 34.47 3.80
N LYS A 28 -14.26 35.74 4.14
CA LYS A 28 -12.97 36.41 4.36
C LYS A 28 -12.75 36.59 5.85
N THR A 29 -11.63 36.07 6.34
CA THR A 29 -11.23 36.19 7.74
C THR A 29 -10.00 37.08 7.84
N THR A 30 -10.10 38.14 8.64
CA THR A 30 -8.97 38.99 9.05
C THR A 30 -8.53 38.55 10.44
N PHE A 31 -7.24 38.27 10.60
CA PHE A 31 -6.68 37.77 11.86
C PHE A 31 -5.23 38.22 12.05
N ASP A 32 -4.81 38.36 13.31
CA ASP A 32 -3.40 38.54 13.65
C ASP A 32 -2.75 37.18 13.88
N TYR A 33 -1.61 36.96 13.23
CA TYR A 33 -0.80 35.75 13.37
C TYR A 33 0.51 36.08 14.08
N LEU A 34 0.82 35.35 15.14
CA LEU A 34 2.11 35.43 15.83
C LEU A 34 3.16 34.64 15.04
N ARG A 35 4.00 35.38 14.32
CA ARG A 35 5.10 34.83 13.53
C ARG A 35 6.16 34.20 14.43
N HIS A 36 7.05 33.42 13.83
CA HIS A 36 8.09 32.69 14.58
C HIS A 36 9.13 33.62 15.23
N ASP A 37 9.30 34.83 14.68
CA ASP A 37 10.16 35.89 15.20
C ASP A 37 9.53 36.65 16.41
N GLY A 38 8.30 36.30 16.80
CA GLY A 38 7.59 36.94 17.91
C GLY A 38 6.77 38.17 17.50
N GLU A 39 6.82 38.57 16.23
CA GLU A 39 6.06 39.72 15.72
C GLU A 39 4.62 39.32 15.35
N TRP A 40 3.67 40.21 15.65
CA TRP A 40 2.28 40.06 15.22
C TRP A 40 2.11 40.62 13.81
N GLN A 41 1.48 39.84 12.94
CA GLN A 41 1.16 40.26 11.58
C GLN A 41 -0.33 40.07 11.31
N THR A 42 -1.02 41.15 10.94
CA THR A 42 -2.38 41.06 10.42
C THR A 42 -2.37 40.46 9.02
N GLN A 43 -3.20 39.44 8.82
CA GLN A 43 -3.37 38.73 7.56
C GLN A 43 -4.85 38.62 7.22
N THR A 44 -5.13 38.38 5.93
CA THR A 44 -6.46 38.03 5.45
C THR A 44 -6.41 36.73 4.66
N ARG A 45 -7.43 35.89 4.80
CA ARG A 45 -7.62 34.68 4.00
C ARG A 45 -9.07 34.54 3.60
N GLU A 46 -9.30 34.03 2.40
CA GLU A 46 -10.61 33.55 1.98
C GLU A 46 -10.68 32.04 2.21
N THR A 47 -11.78 31.58 2.78
CA THR A 47 -12.06 30.17 3.06
C THR A 47 -13.40 29.80 2.45
N TYR A 48 -13.38 28.77 1.61
CA TYR A 48 -14.57 28.18 1.00
C TYR A 48 -14.95 26.90 1.74
N ASP A 49 -16.10 26.94 2.38
CA ASP A 49 -16.62 25.87 3.22
C ASP A 49 -17.78 25.15 2.54
N ARG A 50 -17.45 23.96 2.01
CA ARG A 50 -18.36 23.03 1.32
C ARG A 50 -18.73 21.82 2.18
N GLY A 51 -18.33 21.82 3.45
CA GLY A 51 -18.43 20.65 4.33
C GLY A 51 -17.34 19.60 4.11
N ASP A 52 -17.33 18.61 4.99
CA ASP A 52 -16.49 17.41 4.91
C ASP A 52 -17.19 16.34 4.06
N GLY A 53 -16.41 15.38 3.55
CA GLY A 53 -16.94 14.28 2.73
C GLY A 53 -16.25 12.94 3.00
N ALA A 54 -16.72 11.89 2.36
CA ALA A 54 -16.12 10.57 2.40
C ALA A 54 -15.90 10.02 0.99
N THR A 55 -14.89 9.16 0.84
CA THR A 55 -14.58 8.49 -0.43
C THR A 55 -14.10 7.07 -0.20
N ILE A 56 -14.29 6.19 -1.17
CA ILE A 56 -13.91 4.78 -1.06
C ILE A 56 -13.44 4.19 -2.39
N LEU A 57 -12.46 3.29 -2.30
CA LEU A 57 -12.06 2.44 -3.40
C LEU A 57 -12.53 1.01 -3.15
N LEU A 58 -13.30 0.46 -4.07
CA LEU A 58 -13.62 -0.97 -4.08
C LEU A 58 -12.50 -1.72 -4.79
N TYR A 59 -12.06 -2.83 -4.22
CA TYR A 59 -11.03 -3.68 -4.81
C TYR A 59 -11.41 -5.15 -4.79
N ASN A 60 -10.84 -5.94 -5.71
CA ASN A 60 -10.97 -7.40 -5.70
C ASN A 60 -9.59 -8.02 -5.84
N LYS A 61 -9.13 -8.75 -4.81
CA LYS A 61 -7.77 -9.32 -4.78
C LYS A 61 -7.55 -10.41 -5.82
N ALA A 62 -8.56 -11.25 -6.05
CA ALA A 62 -8.47 -12.38 -6.96
C ALA A 62 -8.35 -11.91 -8.42
N LYS A 63 -9.20 -10.96 -8.84
CA LYS A 63 -9.16 -10.35 -10.18
C LYS A 63 -8.08 -9.28 -10.31
N ARG A 64 -7.57 -8.75 -9.20
CA ARG A 64 -6.68 -7.58 -9.14
C ARG A 64 -7.28 -6.34 -9.81
N THR A 65 -8.59 -6.14 -9.63
CA THR A 65 -9.37 -5.05 -10.20
C THR A 65 -9.84 -4.08 -9.12
N VAL A 66 -10.20 -2.87 -9.55
CA VAL A 66 -10.82 -1.83 -8.75
C VAL A 66 -12.08 -1.31 -9.43
N ILE A 67 -13.03 -0.81 -8.64
CA ILE A 67 -14.16 -0.04 -9.16
C ILE A 67 -13.87 1.44 -8.99
N LEU A 68 -13.99 2.16 -10.10
CA LEU A 68 -13.96 3.62 -10.19
C LEU A 68 -15.24 4.08 -10.88
N ILE A 69 -15.47 5.37 -10.88
CA ILE A 69 -16.57 6.02 -11.59
C ILE A 69 -16.02 7.08 -12.55
N ARG A 70 -16.80 7.46 -13.56
CA ARG A 70 -16.52 8.63 -14.39
C ARG A 70 -17.73 9.54 -14.42
N GLN A 71 -17.51 10.82 -14.13
CA GLN A 71 -18.58 11.82 -14.09
C GLN A 71 -18.09 13.21 -14.52
N PHE A 72 -19.04 14.09 -14.88
CA PHE A 72 -18.73 15.45 -15.29
C PHE A 72 -18.47 16.38 -14.09
N ARG A 73 -17.35 17.10 -14.12
CA ARG A 73 -16.93 18.09 -13.14
C ARG A 73 -16.67 19.42 -13.82
N PHE A 74 -17.67 20.31 -13.79
CA PHE A 74 -17.62 21.64 -14.43
C PHE A 74 -16.34 22.45 -14.13
N PRO A 75 -15.80 22.50 -12.89
CA PRO A 75 -14.58 23.25 -12.62
C PRO A 75 -13.38 22.79 -13.46
N THR A 76 -13.25 21.49 -13.73
CA THR A 76 -12.15 20.98 -14.56
C THR A 76 -12.36 21.30 -16.04
N TYR A 77 -13.59 21.24 -16.52
CA TYR A 77 -13.95 21.66 -17.88
C TYR A 77 -13.58 23.12 -18.13
N ARG A 78 -13.90 24.00 -17.17
CA ARG A 78 -13.55 25.42 -17.21
C ARG A 78 -12.04 25.66 -17.32
N GLU A 79 -11.22 24.81 -16.71
CA GLU A 79 -9.75 24.88 -16.73
C GLU A 79 -9.13 24.15 -17.94
N GLY A 80 -9.92 23.74 -18.93
CA GLY A 80 -9.44 23.18 -20.20
C GLY A 80 -9.33 21.65 -20.24
N HIS A 81 -9.79 20.95 -19.20
CA HIS A 81 -10.05 19.51 -19.27
C HIS A 81 -11.33 19.24 -20.08
N ASP A 82 -11.58 17.99 -20.48
CA ASP A 82 -12.87 17.61 -21.11
C ASP A 82 -14.05 17.56 -20.12
N GLY A 83 -13.79 17.81 -18.83
CA GLY A 83 -14.77 17.76 -17.75
C GLY A 83 -15.03 16.37 -17.16
N PHE A 84 -14.68 15.27 -17.82
CA PHE A 84 -15.02 13.92 -17.36
C PHE A 84 -13.87 13.29 -16.57
N LEU A 85 -13.96 13.39 -15.25
CA LEU A 85 -12.95 12.81 -14.35
C LEU A 85 -13.27 11.36 -14.03
N ILE A 86 -12.21 10.55 -13.94
CA ILE A 86 -12.28 9.20 -13.36
C ILE A 86 -11.93 9.32 -11.87
N GLU A 87 -12.85 8.89 -11.02
CA GLU A 87 -12.85 9.13 -9.59
C GLU A 87 -13.13 7.85 -8.79
N SER A 88 -12.72 7.81 -7.53
CA SER A 88 -13.29 6.93 -6.51
C SER A 88 -14.65 7.46 -6.08
N ALA A 89 -15.59 6.55 -5.78
CA ALA A 89 -16.92 6.92 -5.29
C ALA A 89 -16.81 7.80 -4.05
N ALA A 90 -17.65 8.84 -3.95
CA ALA A 90 -17.54 9.86 -2.92
C ALA A 90 -18.81 10.69 -2.75
N GLY A 91 -19.06 11.13 -1.51
CA GLY A 91 -20.17 12.05 -1.21
C GLY A 91 -19.92 12.90 0.02
N LEU A 92 -20.67 13.98 0.15
CA LEU A 92 -20.64 14.89 1.31
C LEU A 92 -21.29 14.24 2.53
N LEU A 93 -20.83 14.56 3.74
CA LEU A 93 -21.34 13.87 4.93
C LEU A 93 -22.83 14.16 5.22
N GLU A 94 -23.27 15.41 5.09
CA GLU A 94 -24.64 15.89 5.34
C GLU A 94 -25.27 15.27 6.61
N GLU A 95 -24.69 15.60 7.78
CA GLU A 95 -25.09 15.10 9.11
C GLU A 95 -24.87 13.60 9.38
N ALA A 96 -24.57 12.78 8.36
CA ALA A 96 -24.22 11.38 8.55
C ALA A 96 -22.76 11.18 9.00
N SER A 97 -22.47 10.05 9.64
CA SER A 97 -21.07 9.64 9.83
C SER A 97 -20.43 9.29 8.49
N ALA A 98 -19.11 9.43 8.41
CA ALA A 98 -18.36 9.12 7.19
C ALA A 98 -18.55 7.68 6.70
N GLU A 99 -18.69 6.71 7.62
CA GLU A 99 -18.98 5.33 7.23
C GLU A 99 -20.41 5.16 6.71
N GLN A 100 -21.41 5.77 7.35
CA GLN A 100 -22.79 5.68 6.88
C GLN A 100 -22.95 6.29 5.49
N ARG A 101 -22.39 7.50 5.30
CA ARG A 101 -22.41 8.20 4.01
C ARG A 101 -21.81 7.33 2.92
N ILE A 102 -20.57 6.88 3.11
CA ILE A 102 -19.86 6.21 2.01
C ILE A 102 -20.44 4.85 1.62
N ARG A 103 -21.17 4.20 2.53
CA ARG A 103 -21.93 2.98 2.24
C ARG A 103 -23.12 3.24 1.33
N ALA A 104 -23.83 4.35 1.54
CA ALA A 104 -24.93 4.76 0.68
C ALA A 104 -24.42 5.15 -0.71
N GLU A 105 -23.41 6.03 -0.76
CA GLU A 105 -22.81 6.51 -2.02
C GLU A 105 -22.29 5.38 -2.90
N VAL A 106 -21.65 4.37 -2.31
CA VAL A 106 -21.16 3.22 -3.10
C VAL A 106 -22.29 2.46 -3.77
N GLU A 107 -23.39 2.22 -3.06
CA GLU A 107 -24.53 1.52 -3.64
C GLU A 107 -25.17 2.34 -4.75
N GLU A 108 -25.28 3.64 -4.55
CA GLU A 108 -25.88 4.59 -5.48
C GLU A 108 -25.04 4.82 -6.74
N GLU A 109 -23.77 5.24 -6.57
CA GLU A 109 -22.89 5.59 -7.68
C GLU A 109 -22.41 4.34 -8.44
N THR A 110 -22.14 3.23 -7.74
CA THR A 110 -21.48 2.05 -8.34
C THR A 110 -22.41 0.85 -8.53
N GLY A 111 -23.55 0.81 -7.86
CA GLY A 111 -24.47 -0.32 -7.86
C GLY A 111 -24.03 -1.50 -6.98
N TYR A 112 -22.90 -1.39 -6.26
CA TYR A 112 -22.40 -2.43 -5.37
C TYR A 112 -22.90 -2.22 -3.95
N ARG A 113 -23.41 -3.28 -3.32
CA ARG A 113 -23.59 -3.30 -1.87
C ARG A 113 -22.34 -3.89 -1.21
N VAL A 114 -21.76 -3.16 -0.27
CA VAL A 114 -20.52 -3.55 0.41
C VAL A 114 -20.74 -3.99 1.85
N GLY A 115 -20.01 -5.04 2.25
CA GLY A 115 -20.00 -5.58 3.60
C GLY A 115 -19.21 -4.70 4.56
N GLN A 116 -18.02 -5.11 4.98
CA GLN A 116 -17.17 -4.29 5.85
C GLN A 116 -16.43 -3.22 5.03
N VAL A 117 -16.46 -1.97 5.50
CA VAL A 117 -15.60 -0.90 4.97
C VAL A 117 -14.48 -0.63 5.96
N HIS A 118 -13.28 -0.34 5.47
CA HIS A 118 -12.10 -0.08 6.28
C HIS A 118 -11.65 1.36 6.10
N LYS A 119 -11.56 2.08 7.21
CA LYS A 119 -11.01 3.44 7.24
C LYS A 119 -9.51 3.40 6.94
N VAL A 120 -9.05 4.26 6.03
CA VAL A 120 -7.62 4.40 5.68
C VAL A 120 -6.99 5.58 6.41
N PHE A 121 -7.45 6.79 6.12
CA PHE A 121 -6.98 8.04 6.75
C PHE A 121 -7.99 9.19 6.50
N GLU A 122 -7.62 10.38 6.96
CA GLU A 122 -8.29 11.65 6.67
C GLU A 122 -7.28 12.62 6.09
N ALA A 123 -7.69 13.43 5.10
CA ALA A 123 -6.81 14.44 4.50
C ALA A 123 -7.59 15.69 4.11
N PHE A 124 -6.96 16.86 4.27
CA PHE A 124 -7.41 18.09 3.63
C PHE A 124 -6.96 18.10 2.18
N MET A 125 -7.89 18.32 1.25
CA MET A 125 -7.60 18.21 -0.18
C MET A 125 -6.95 19.48 -0.76
N SER A 126 -7.32 20.66 -0.25
CA SER A 126 -6.76 21.95 -0.69
C SER A 126 -6.73 22.97 0.47
N PRO A 127 -5.91 22.74 1.52
CA PRO A 127 -5.95 23.50 2.78
C PRO A 127 -5.50 24.97 2.67
N GLY A 128 -5.14 25.45 1.49
CA GLY A 128 -4.83 26.85 1.26
C GLY A 128 -6.06 27.77 1.30
N SER A 129 -7.23 27.25 0.95
CA SER A 129 -8.48 28.02 0.84
C SER A 129 -9.77 27.19 0.98
N VAL A 130 -9.70 25.87 0.99
CA VAL A 130 -10.88 24.99 1.14
C VAL A 130 -10.80 24.29 2.49
N THR A 131 -11.91 24.28 3.22
CA THR A 131 -12.00 23.67 4.57
C THR A 131 -12.17 22.16 4.54
N GLU A 132 -12.60 21.61 3.40
CA GLU A 132 -12.94 20.20 3.20
C GLU A 132 -11.85 19.25 3.67
N ARG A 133 -12.23 18.37 4.59
CA ARG A 133 -11.52 17.15 4.91
C ARG A 133 -12.28 15.96 4.34
N LEU A 134 -11.56 15.11 3.62
CA LEU A 134 -12.09 13.85 3.12
C LEU A 134 -11.73 12.69 4.03
N HIS A 135 -12.71 11.83 4.25
CA HIS A 135 -12.60 10.58 4.97
C HIS A 135 -12.41 9.42 3.97
N PHE A 136 -11.24 8.80 3.97
CA PHE A 136 -10.89 7.75 3.01
C PHE A 136 -11.20 6.34 3.53
N PHE A 137 -11.79 5.50 2.68
CA PHE A 137 -12.13 4.12 2.96
C PHE A 137 -11.71 3.18 1.82
N VAL A 138 -11.68 1.89 2.11
CA VAL A 138 -11.56 0.81 1.14
C VAL A 138 -12.50 -0.33 1.50
N ALA A 139 -12.97 -1.08 0.50
CA ALA A 139 -13.73 -2.31 0.73
C ALA A 139 -13.44 -3.34 -0.35
N GLU A 140 -13.36 -4.61 0.05
CA GLU A 140 -13.31 -5.71 -0.90
C GLU A 140 -14.70 -5.95 -1.49
N TYR A 141 -14.81 -6.02 -2.82
CA TYR A 141 -16.08 -6.32 -3.49
C TYR A 141 -16.11 -7.74 -4.07
N ASP A 142 -17.30 -8.32 -4.06
CA ASP A 142 -17.64 -9.52 -4.80
C ASP A 142 -18.43 -9.11 -6.05
N PRO A 143 -18.11 -9.63 -7.26
CA PRO A 143 -18.95 -9.41 -8.44
C PRO A 143 -20.45 -9.68 -8.23
N ALA A 144 -20.80 -10.65 -7.38
CA ALA A 144 -22.18 -10.98 -7.02
C ALA A 144 -22.86 -9.94 -6.11
N SER A 145 -22.10 -8.99 -5.54
CA SER A 145 -22.65 -7.91 -4.71
C SER A 145 -23.07 -6.68 -5.51
N ARG A 146 -22.96 -6.72 -6.84
CA ARG A 146 -23.59 -5.72 -7.73
C ARG A 146 -25.09 -5.98 -7.79
N ILE A 147 -25.87 -5.06 -7.23
CA ILE A 147 -27.33 -5.17 -7.12
C ILE A 147 -28.08 -4.14 -7.99
N GLY A 148 -27.34 -3.27 -8.65
CA GLY A 148 -27.87 -2.29 -9.61
C GLY A 148 -26.81 -1.88 -10.61
N ASP A 149 -27.23 -1.09 -11.60
CA ASP A 149 -26.33 -0.58 -12.63
C ASP A 149 -25.38 0.51 -12.08
N GLY A 150 -25.73 1.13 -10.95
CA GLY A 150 -25.09 2.34 -10.44
C GLY A 150 -25.59 3.56 -11.20
N GLY A 151 -24.80 4.62 -11.22
CA GLY A 151 -25.05 5.78 -12.08
C GLY A 151 -25.50 7.05 -11.35
N GLY A 152 -25.68 6.99 -10.03
CA GLY A 152 -26.09 8.15 -9.25
C GLY A 152 -27.58 8.47 -9.34
N LEU A 153 -27.95 9.64 -8.85
CA LEU A 153 -29.33 10.14 -8.86
C LEU A 153 -29.56 11.17 -9.97
N ALA A 154 -30.29 10.76 -11.01
CA ALA A 154 -30.62 11.63 -12.15
C ALA A 154 -31.33 12.94 -11.76
N HIS A 155 -32.13 12.94 -10.68
CA HIS A 155 -32.84 14.15 -10.21
C HIS A 155 -31.93 15.14 -9.48
N GLU A 156 -30.74 14.69 -9.04
CA GLU A 156 -29.67 15.53 -8.49
C GLU A 156 -28.71 16.02 -9.60
N GLY A 157 -28.97 15.62 -10.86
CA GLY A 157 -28.18 16.00 -12.02
C GLY A 157 -26.97 15.09 -12.26
N GLU A 158 -26.92 13.93 -11.61
CA GLU A 158 -25.85 12.97 -11.77
C GLU A 158 -26.00 12.11 -13.02
N ASP A 159 -24.87 11.87 -13.68
CA ASP A 159 -24.72 10.97 -14.83
C ASP A 159 -23.35 10.31 -14.71
N ILE A 160 -23.34 9.13 -14.08
CA ILE A 160 -22.11 8.47 -13.62
C ILE A 160 -21.91 7.15 -14.39
N GLU A 161 -20.73 6.98 -14.99
CA GLU A 161 -20.30 5.73 -15.60
C GLU A 161 -19.50 4.89 -14.59
N VAL A 162 -19.86 3.62 -14.39
CA VAL A 162 -19.12 2.70 -13.52
C VAL A 162 -18.03 1.97 -14.30
N LEU A 163 -16.79 1.98 -13.79
CA LEU A 163 -15.60 1.42 -14.41
C LEU A 163 -14.99 0.31 -13.54
N GLU A 164 -14.95 -0.94 -14.03
CA GLU A 164 -14.11 -2.00 -13.45
C GLU A 164 -12.77 -2.04 -14.21
N LEU A 165 -11.67 -1.69 -13.55
CA LEU A 165 -10.34 -1.63 -14.18
C LEU A 165 -9.34 -2.52 -13.44
N PRO A 166 -8.42 -3.21 -14.13
CA PRO A 166 -7.23 -3.78 -13.49
C PRO A 166 -6.44 -2.68 -12.76
N LEU A 167 -6.00 -2.94 -11.52
CA LEU A 167 -5.25 -1.94 -10.73
C LEU A 167 -4.02 -1.43 -11.48
N ALA A 168 -3.30 -2.31 -12.18
CA ALA A 168 -2.14 -1.94 -12.98
C ALA A 168 -2.48 -0.95 -14.11
N GLN A 169 -3.65 -1.12 -14.75
CA GLN A 169 -4.13 -0.19 -15.77
C GLN A 169 -4.51 1.15 -15.16
N ALA A 170 -5.23 1.16 -14.03
CA ALA A 170 -5.58 2.40 -13.33
C ALA A 170 -4.33 3.19 -12.91
N LEU A 171 -3.29 2.52 -12.42
CA LEU A 171 -2.01 3.18 -12.10
C LEU A 171 -1.29 3.73 -13.34
N GLN A 172 -1.37 3.03 -14.49
CA GLN A 172 -0.85 3.56 -15.74
C GLN A 172 -1.62 4.83 -16.17
N MET A 173 -2.93 4.85 -15.95
CA MET A 173 -3.77 6.02 -16.23
C MET A 173 -3.45 7.19 -15.29
N VAL A 174 -3.02 6.93 -14.06
CA VAL A 174 -2.45 7.99 -13.19
C VAL A 174 -1.15 8.52 -13.79
N ALA A 175 -0.25 7.62 -14.23
CA ALA A 175 1.06 8.01 -14.75
C ALA A 175 0.99 8.82 -16.05
N ASP A 176 0.02 8.54 -16.92
CA ASP A 176 -0.19 9.27 -18.18
C ASP A 176 -1.23 10.39 -18.10
N GLY A 177 -1.77 10.66 -16.91
CA GLY A 177 -2.65 11.81 -16.64
C GLY A 177 -4.13 11.60 -16.98
N ARG A 178 -4.53 10.42 -17.46
CA ARG A 178 -5.96 10.07 -17.66
C ARG A 178 -6.75 9.96 -16.35
N ILE A 179 -6.08 9.66 -15.24
CA ILE A 179 -6.61 9.83 -13.88
C ILE A 179 -5.84 10.97 -13.23
N CYS A 180 -6.53 12.08 -12.99
CA CYS A 180 -5.95 13.30 -12.43
C CYS A 180 -6.71 13.84 -11.19
N ASP A 181 -7.53 12.99 -10.56
CA ASP A 181 -8.24 13.31 -9.33
C ASP A 181 -7.44 12.88 -8.08
N GLY A 182 -7.23 13.82 -7.15
CA GLY A 182 -6.32 13.65 -6.02
C GLY A 182 -6.72 12.52 -5.07
N LYS A 183 -7.98 12.43 -4.68
CA LYS A 183 -8.47 11.38 -3.76
C LYS A 183 -8.32 9.98 -4.38
N THR A 184 -8.58 9.88 -5.69
CA THR A 184 -8.45 8.64 -6.45
C THR A 184 -7.00 8.19 -6.56
N ILE A 185 -6.09 9.11 -6.89
CA ILE A 185 -4.65 8.81 -6.95
C ILE A 185 -4.17 8.27 -5.60
N MET A 186 -4.55 8.91 -4.49
CA MET A 186 -4.17 8.47 -3.15
C MET A 186 -4.67 7.05 -2.84
N LEU A 187 -5.92 6.74 -3.19
CA LEU A 187 -6.49 5.41 -2.95
C LEU A 187 -5.89 4.33 -3.85
N LEU A 188 -5.62 4.63 -5.12
CA LEU A 188 -4.95 3.69 -6.04
C LEU A 188 -3.53 3.37 -5.57
N GLN A 189 -2.79 4.39 -5.13
CA GLN A 189 -1.46 4.20 -4.54
C GLN A 189 -1.54 3.38 -3.24
N HIS A 190 -2.51 3.66 -2.37
CA HIS A 190 -2.73 2.85 -1.16
C HIS A 190 -3.03 1.38 -1.51
N ALA A 191 -3.90 1.13 -2.50
CA ALA A 191 -4.22 -0.22 -2.95
C ALA A 191 -2.97 -0.95 -3.46
N GLN A 192 -2.11 -0.28 -4.23
CA GLN A 192 -0.86 -0.83 -4.71
C GLN A 192 0.14 -1.12 -3.58
N LEU A 193 0.17 -0.32 -2.52
CA LEU A 193 1.13 -0.51 -1.42
C LEU A 193 0.67 -1.55 -0.40
N HIS A 194 -0.63 -1.64 -0.14
CA HIS A 194 -1.15 -2.34 1.05
C HIS A 194 -2.19 -3.42 0.78
N LEU A 195 -2.94 -3.35 -0.32
CA LEU A 195 -4.09 -4.25 -0.56
C LEU A 195 -3.79 -5.30 -1.63
N MET A 196 -3.17 -4.86 -2.72
CA MET A 196 -2.84 -5.66 -3.89
C MET A 196 -1.42 -5.33 -4.37
N PRO A 197 -0.39 -5.53 -3.53
CA PRO A 197 0.99 -5.33 -3.95
C PRO A 197 1.26 -6.06 -5.26
N GLY A 198 2.07 -5.42 -6.10
CA GLY A 198 2.49 -6.00 -7.36
C GLY A 198 3.13 -7.33 -7.03
N LYS A 199 2.75 -8.40 -7.72
CA LYS A 199 3.44 -9.66 -7.53
C LYS A 199 4.87 -9.45 -8.06
N ARG A 200 5.80 -9.20 -7.15
CA ARG A 200 7.22 -9.29 -7.45
C ARG A 200 7.62 -10.74 -7.16
N GLY A 201 8.51 -11.27 -8.00
CA GLY A 201 9.19 -12.51 -7.67
C GLY A 201 9.81 -12.41 -6.29
N GLN A 202 9.38 -13.28 -5.36
CA GLN A 202 10.04 -13.47 -4.07
C GLN A 202 11.52 -13.80 -4.26
N GLN A 203 12.38 -13.26 -3.40
CA GLN A 203 13.72 -13.79 -3.16
C GLN A 203 13.60 -14.97 -2.19
N ILE A 204 13.88 -16.18 -2.66
CA ILE A 204 13.65 -17.42 -1.91
C ILE A 204 14.98 -18.08 -1.59
N LEU A 205 15.31 -18.18 -0.30
CA LEU A 205 16.47 -18.92 0.18
C LEU A 205 16.19 -20.43 0.12
N VAL A 206 17.03 -21.18 -0.59
CA VAL A 206 16.98 -22.64 -0.61
C VAL A 206 17.78 -23.18 0.58
N ALA A 207 17.11 -23.82 1.53
CA ALA A 207 17.71 -24.39 2.72
C ALA A 207 17.69 -25.92 2.64
N GLY A 208 18.88 -26.53 2.51
CA GLY A 208 19.04 -27.98 2.42
C GLY A 208 20.25 -28.50 3.21
N PRO A 209 20.49 -29.83 3.18
CA PRO A 209 21.43 -30.50 4.07
C PRO A 209 22.90 -30.30 3.66
N TYR A 210 23.41 -29.08 3.52
CA TYR A 210 24.77 -28.81 3.04
C TYR A 210 25.85 -29.71 3.66
N ARG A 211 26.00 -29.68 4.99
CA ARG A 211 26.95 -30.53 5.76
C ARG A 211 26.34 -31.84 6.24
N SER A 212 25.02 -31.89 6.44
CA SER A 212 24.37 -33.00 7.15
C SER A 212 24.52 -34.32 6.39
N GLY A 213 24.98 -35.36 7.07
CA GLY A 213 25.18 -36.70 6.48
C GLY A 213 26.44 -36.84 5.62
N THR A 214 27.31 -35.82 5.55
CA THR A 214 28.52 -35.86 4.72
C THR A 214 29.79 -36.26 5.47
N GLY A 215 29.81 -36.10 6.81
CA GLY A 215 31.05 -36.22 7.57
C GLY A 215 32.11 -35.19 7.17
N ASP A 216 31.67 -34.03 6.66
CA ASP A 216 32.50 -32.97 6.07
C ASP A 216 33.36 -33.45 4.86
N ASP A 217 32.94 -34.54 4.19
CA ASP A 217 33.53 -34.98 2.92
C ASP A 217 33.22 -34.00 1.78
N PRO A 218 34.23 -33.44 1.09
CA PRO A 218 34.01 -32.42 0.06
C PRO A 218 33.15 -32.89 -1.12
N ALA A 219 33.22 -34.16 -1.50
CA ALA A 219 32.45 -34.68 -2.64
C ALA A 219 30.98 -34.86 -2.27
N LEU A 220 30.69 -35.33 -1.06
CA LEU A 220 29.33 -35.43 -0.55
C LEU A 220 28.70 -34.05 -0.30
N MET A 221 29.47 -33.08 0.19
CA MET A 221 29.02 -31.70 0.33
C MET A 221 28.72 -31.06 -1.03
N ALA A 222 29.58 -31.26 -2.03
CA ALA A 222 29.33 -30.79 -3.39
C ALA A 222 28.07 -31.43 -4.00
N ALA A 223 27.82 -32.73 -3.74
CA ALA A 223 26.60 -33.39 -4.17
C ALA A 223 25.35 -32.80 -3.50
N ASN A 224 25.43 -32.46 -2.20
CA ASN A 224 24.34 -31.78 -1.50
C ASN A 224 24.08 -30.37 -2.07
N VAL A 225 25.13 -29.60 -2.39
CA VAL A 225 24.98 -28.31 -3.08
C VAL A 225 24.30 -28.49 -4.43
N ALA A 226 24.74 -29.43 -5.26
CA ALA A 226 24.12 -29.69 -6.57
C ALA A 226 22.63 -30.06 -6.46
N ALA A 227 22.25 -30.82 -5.42
CA ALA A 227 20.85 -31.15 -5.15
C ALA A 227 20.03 -29.90 -4.75
N MET A 228 20.63 -28.96 -4.04
CA MET A 228 20.00 -27.67 -3.73
C MET A 228 19.92 -26.76 -4.95
N GLU A 229 20.94 -26.72 -5.80
CA GLU A 229 20.95 -25.93 -7.03
C GLU A 229 19.90 -26.41 -8.04
N ALA A 230 19.57 -27.71 -8.03
CA ALA A 230 18.57 -28.28 -8.93
C ALA A 230 17.17 -27.66 -8.78
N VAL A 231 16.83 -27.06 -7.63
CA VAL A 231 15.54 -26.38 -7.43
C VAL A 231 15.55 -24.90 -7.83
N CYS A 232 16.72 -24.31 -8.08
CA CYS A 232 16.85 -22.89 -8.44
C CYS A 232 16.21 -22.55 -9.78
N LEU A 233 16.49 -23.35 -10.82
CA LEU A 233 15.94 -23.09 -12.15
C LEU A 233 14.40 -23.19 -12.17
N PRO A 234 13.76 -24.20 -11.53
CA PRO A 234 12.31 -24.21 -11.34
C PRO A 234 11.74 -22.97 -10.62
N LEU A 235 12.40 -22.48 -9.56
CA LEU A 235 12.01 -21.24 -8.88
C LEU A 235 12.10 -20.03 -9.80
N TYR A 236 13.18 -19.95 -10.57
CA TYR A 236 13.39 -18.87 -11.55
C TYR A 236 12.33 -18.90 -12.66
N ALA A 237 11.98 -20.09 -13.17
CA ALA A 237 10.90 -20.26 -14.14
C ALA A 237 9.53 -19.83 -13.59
N LYS A 238 9.31 -19.97 -12.28
CA LYS A 238 8.14 -19.45 -11.57
C LYS A 238 8.15 -17.92 -11.39
N GLY A 239 9.19 -17.24 -11.85
CA GLY A 239 9.36 -15.79 -11.75
C GLY A 239 9.95 -15.32 -10.42
N HIS A 240 10.48 -16.23 -9.60
CA HIS A 240 11.14 -15.94 -8.33
C HIS A 240 12.66 -15.81 -8.49
N MET A 241 13.31 -15.18 -7.52
CA MET A 241 14.78 -15.12 -7.47
C MET A 241 15.30 -16.15 -6.46
N PRO A 242 15.85 -17.30 -6.90
CA PRO A 242 16.42 -18.27 -5.98
C PRO A 242 17.75 -17.77 -5.40
N VAL A 243 18.03 -18.10 -4.14
CA VAL A 243 19.29 -17.79 -3.46
C VAL A 243 19.75 -19.02 -2.68
N LEU A 244 21.03 -19.37 -2.79
CA LEU A 244 21.67 -20.34 -1.89
C LEU A 244 22.60 -19.62 -0.93
N GLY A 245 22.62 -20.08 0.32
CA GLY A 245 23.53 -19.54 1.33
C GLY A 245 24.99 -19.74 0.94
N GLU A 246 25.31 -20.90 0.37
CA GLU A 246 26.66 -21.32 0.02
C GLU A 246 27.29 -20.47 -1.09
N TRP A 247 26.49 -19.96 -2.03
CA TRP A 247 26.97 -19.08 -3.11
C TRP A 247 27.58 -17.78 -2.57
N LEU A 248 27.11 -17.30 -1.41
CA LEU A 248 27.57 -16.07 -0.79
C LEU A 248 28.50 -16.35 0.40
N ALA A 249 28.22 -17.38 1.19
CA ALA A 249 29.00 -17.73 2.36
C ALA A 249 30.40 -18.26 2.02
N LEU A 250 30.52 -19.20 1.08
CA LEU A 250 31.80 -19.87 0.81
C LEU A 250 32.87 -18.92 0.25
N PRO A 251 32.58 -18.02 -0.72
CA PRO A 251 33.56 -17.02 -1.15
C PRO A 251 33.95 -16.08 -0.01
N MET A 252 33.00 -15.69 0.84
CA MET A 252 33.26 -14.81 1.98
C MET A 252 34.16 -15.46 3.03
N LEU A 253 33.94 -16.74 3.33
CA LEU A 253 34.79 -17.52 4.23
C LEU A 253 36.22 -17.65 3.71
N ALA A 254 36.38 -17.93 2.42
CA ALA A 254 37.69 -18.01 1.79
C ALA A 254 38.44 -16.67 1.87
N LEU A 255 37.75 -15.55 1.62
CA LEU A 255 38.32 -14.20 1.76
C LEU A 255 38.69 -13.86 3.22
N ALA A 256 37.97 -14.41 4.18
CA ALA A 256 38.26 -14.27 5.60
C ALA A 256 39.40 -15.20 6.09
N GLY A 257 39.96 -16.04 5.22
CA GLY A 257 41.08 -16.92 5.53
C GLY A 257 40.69 -18.28 6.11
N SER A 258 39.42 -18.69 6.00
CA SER A 258 39.03 -20.06 6.33
C SER A 258 39.68 -21.05 5.35
N THR A 259 40.24 -22.13 5.88
CA THR A 259 40.98 -23.15 5.12
C THR A 259 40.30 -24.51 5.15
N GLN A 260 39.39 -24.74 6.11
CA GLN A 260 38.63 -25.97 6.23
C GLN A 260 37.30 -25.74 6.95
N VAL A 261 36.35 -26.64 6.71
CA VAL A 261 35.08 -26.66 7.43
C VAL A 261 35.33 -26.85 8.93
N GLY A 262 34.64 -26.07 9.76
CA GLY A 262 34.75 -26.14 11.22
C GLY A 262 35.97 -25.45 11.82
N ASP A 263 36.80 -24.73 11.04
CA ASP A 263 37.78 -23.83 11.62
C ASP A 263 37.13 -22.61 12.31
N ALA A 264 37.92 -21.84 13.08
CA ALA A 264 37.38 -20.76 13.89
C ALA A 264 36.67 -19.68 13.04
N VAL A 265 37.21 -19.37 11.87
CA VAL A 265 36.62 -18.41 10.93
C VAL A 265 35.30 -18.94 10.37
N TYR A 266 35.27 -20.23 10.02
CA TYR A 266 34.07 -20.92 9.55
C TYR A 266 32.93 -20.84 10.58
N GLU A 267 33.18 -21.28 11.81
CA GLU A 267 32.16 -21.35 12.87
C GLU A 267 31.67 -19.95 13.27
N GLU A 268 32.53 -18.93 13.21
CA GLU A 268 32.15 -17.54 13.48
C GLU A 268 31.24 -16.95 12.39
N LEU A 269 31.59 -17.17 11.11
CA LEU A 269 30.97 -16.43 10.01
C LEU A 269 29.82 -17.17 9.31
N PHE A 270 29.87 -18.50 9.21
CA PHE A 270 28.94 -19.24 8.35
C PHE A 270 27.48 -19.08 8.79
N HIS A 271 27.18 -19.29 10.08
CA HIS A 271 25.83 -19.12 10.62
C HIS A 271 25.38 -17.66 10.62
N ALA A 272 26.26 -16.74 10.99
CA ALA A 272 25.96 -15.30 10.99
C ALA A 272 25.63 -14.79 9.57
N HIS A 273 26.33 -15.31 8.56
CA HIS A 273 26.08 -15.00 7.16
C HIS A 273 24.73 -15.52 6.68
N ALA A 274 24.40 -16.78 6.99
CA ALA A 274 23.12 -17.39 6.62
C ALA A 274 21.92 -16.61 7.21
N THR A 275 21.99 -16.24 8.49
CA THR A 275 20.96 -15.42 9.15
C THR A 275 20.86 -14.02 8.53
N ARG A 276 21.99 -13.38 8.22
CA ARG A 276 21.99 -12.06 7.56
C ARG A 276 21.38 -12.14 6.17
N LEU A 277 21.75 -13.14 5.38
CA LEU A 277 21.17 -13.36 4.06
C LEU A 277 19.66 -13.56 4.12
N LEU A 278 19.19 -14.36 5.08
CA LEU A 278 17.77 -14.63 5.26
C LEU A 278 16.97 -13.36 5.56
N SER A 279 17.55 -12.39 6.27
CA SER A 279 16.91 -11.08 6.51
C SER A 279 16.70 -10.22 5.25
N HIS A 280 17.31 -10.61 4.12
CA HIS A 280 17.12 -9.99 2.80
C HIS A 280 16.23 -10.81 1.86
N CYS A 281 15.78 -12.00 2.29
CA CYS A 281 14.89 -12.87 1.53
C CYS A 281 13.42 -12.65 1.93
N ASP A 282 12.50 -13.00 1.03
CA ASP A 282 11.06 -12.96 1.28
C ASP A 282 10.54 -14.31 1.82
N ALA A 283 11.25 -15.41 1.54
CA ALA A 283 10.84 -16.75 1.93
C ALA A 283 12.02 -17.74 2.03
N VAL A 284 11.75 -18.89 2.63
CA VAL A 284 12.63 -20.08 2.65
C VAL A 284 11.94 -21.26 2.00
N LEU A 285 12.66 -21.99 1.14
CA LEU A 285 12.27 -23.31 0.65
C LEU A 285 13.16 -24.37 1.32
N ARG A 286 12.57 -25.17 2.20
CA ARG A 286 13.24 -26.27 2.92
C ARG A 286 13.19 -27.56 2.10
N ILE A 287 14.36 -28.11 1.74
CA ILE A 287 14.47 -29.30 0.86
C ILE A 287 15.42 -30.37 1.40
N GLY A 288 15.20 -31.63 1.02
CA GLY A 288 16.07 -32.75 1.40
C GLY A 288 15.79 -33.30 2.81
N GLY A 289 16.69 -34.16 3.30
CA GLY A 289 16.52 -34.90 4.55
C GLY A 289 16.84 -34.11 5.83
N ALA A 290 17.04 -34.83 6.93
CA ALA A 290 17.35 -34.27 8.26
C ALA A 290 18.57 -33.32 8.20
N SER A 291 18.41 -32.09 8.68
CA SER A 291 19.49 -31.11 8.72
C SER A 291 19.24 -30.00 9.73
N GLY A 292 20.01 -30.01 10.82
CA GLY A 292 19.89 -28.97 11.86
C GLY A 292 20.13 -27.55 11.34
N GLY A 293 21.04 -27.37 10.37
CA GLY A 293 21.30 -26.05 9.77
C GLY A 293 20.12 -25.54 8.94
N ALA A 294 19.52 -26.40 8.12
CA ALA A 294 18.35 -26.01 7.33
C ALA A 294 17.10 -25.81 8.21
N ASP A 295 16.94 -26.62 9.25
CA ASP A 295 15.84 -26.48 10.22
C ASP A 295 15.98 -25.20 11.06
N GLN A 296 17.22 -24.77 11.35
CA GLN A 296 17.49 -23.47 11.96
C GLN A 296 17.08 -22.30 11.05
N MET A 297 17.34 -22.38 9.73
CA MET A 297 16.88 -21.36 8.79
C MET A 297 15.35 -21.26 8.73
N VAL A 298 14.65 -22.39 8.85
CA VAL A 298 13.18 -22.39 8.99
C VAL A 298 12.75 -21.65 10.25
N ALA A 299 13.38 -21.92 11.40
CA ALA A 299 13.05 -21.24 12.65
C ALA A 299 13.30 -19.72 12.56
N VAL A 300 14.44 -19.29 12.01
CA VAL A 300 14.74 -17.85 11.80
C VAL A 300 13.74 -17.20 10.84
N ALA A 301 13.34 -17.89 9.77
CA ALA A 301 12.34 -17.37 8.84
C ALA A 301 10.98 -17.16 9.51
N GLN A 302 10.57 -18.09 10.37
CA GLN A 302 9.35 -17.99 11.17
C GLN A 302 9.40 -16.81 12.13
N ASP A 303 10.53 -16.61 12.83
CA ASP A 303 10.73 -15.47 13.73
C ASP A 303 10.67 -14.11 13.00
N LEU A 304 11.11 -14.07 11.75
CA LEU A 304 11.06 -12.89 10.88
C LEU A 304 9.70 -12.70 10.18
N GLY A 305 8.76 -13.63 10.32
CA GLY A 305 7.46 -13.59 9.64
C GLY A 305 7.53 -13.86 8.13
N LEU A 306 8.57 -14.53 7.66
CA LEU A 306 8.76 -14.89 6.25
C LEU A 306 7.98 -16.15 5.90
N SER A 307 7.66 -16.32 4.62
CA SER A 307 7.00 -17.54 4.14
C SER A 307 7.96 -18.73 4.21
N VAL A 308 7.47 -19.89 4.64
CA VAL A 308 8.22 -21.15 4.64
C VAL A 308 7.51 -22.16 3.76
N TYR A 309 8.24 -22.70 2.79
CA TYR A 309 7.78 -23.72 1.87
C TYR A 309 8.55 -25.03 2.10
N PHE A 310 7.87 -26.16 1.97
CA PHE A 310 8.48 -27.49 2.07
C PHE A 310 8.50 -28.23 0.73
N SER A 311 7.94 -27.62 -0.32
CA SER A 311 7.93 -28.16 -1.68
C SER A 311 7.83 -27.04 -2.72
N LEU A 312 8.29 -27.32 -3.94
CA LEU A 312 8.12 -26.40 -5.08
C LEU A 312 6.66 -26.21 -5.49
N ASP A 313 5.79 -27.15 -5.12
CA ASP A 313 4.37 -27.14 -5.46
C ASP A 313 3.57 -26.13 -4.63
N GLU A 314 4.04 -25.80 -3.42
CA GLU A 314 3.49 -24.74 -2.58
C GLU A 314 3.78 -23.33 -3.13
N ILE A 315 4.75 -23.21 -4.05
CA ILE A 315 5.20 -21.94 -4.60
C ILE A 315 4.47 -21.65 -5.91
N THR A 316 3.59 -20.65 -5.89
CA THR A 316 2.80 -20.20 -7.04
C THR A 316 3.63 -19.34 -8.00
N GLN A 317 3.22 -19.20 -9.26
CA GLN A 317 3.85 -18.28 -10.20
C GLN A 317 3.77 -16.81 -9.69
N ALA A 318 4.92 -16.12 -9.72
CA ALA A 318 5.03 -14.67 -9.50
C ALA A 318 4.15 -13.87 -10.48
#